data_AF-A0A645J0S5-F1
#
_entry.id   AF-A0A645J0S5-F1
#
_cell.length_a   1.000
_cell.length_b   1.000
_cell.length_c   1.000
_cell.angle_alpha   90.00
_cell.angle_beta   90.00
_cell.angle_gamma   90.00
#
_symmetry.space_group_name_H-M   'P 1'
#
loop_
_entity.id
_entity.type
_entity.pdbx_description
1 polymer ?
#
loop_
_entity_poly.entity_id
_entity_poly.type
_entity_poly.pdbx_seq_one_letter_code
_entity_poly.pdbx_strand_id
1 'polypeptide(L)'
;MKGRALKTFAEYHERVSLKELLCDYSSMPCAELLNVSHFHVDCHSNYIPPHCTGLSIAVHDLDRELSPEDYPFITLLYEKGISALYRLAVNKYGYAPEYDAYVSKCELCTEIREFLVNTKGVRTKDLAPVEFYM
;
A
#
# COMPACT_ATOMS: atom_id res chain seq x y z
N MET A 1 3.32 -13.02 5.63
CA MET A 1 4.51 -12.19 5.29
C MET A 1 4.06 -11.03 4.40
N LYS A 2 4.73 -9.86 4.41
CA LYS A 2 4.32 -8.65 3.67
C LYS A 2 5.53 -7.86 3.15
N GLY A 3 5.31 -6.89 2.26
CA GLY A 3 6.36 -6.06 1.68
C GLY A 3 7.41 -6.89 0.93
N ARG A 4 8.68 -6.45 0.94
CA ARG A 4 9.76 -7.14 0.22
C ARG A 4 9.98 -8.59 0.64
N ALA A 5 9.78 -8.92 1.91
CA ALA A 5 9.89 -10.30 2.37
C ALA A 5 8.88 -11.21 1.63
N LEU A 6 7.64 -10.73 1.41
CA LEU A 6 6.65 -11.48 0.65
C LEU A 6 7.12 -11.73 -0.79
N LYS A 7 7.71 -10.72 -1.44
CA LYS A 7 8.27 -10.85 -2.80
C LYS A 7 9.34 -11.95 -2.88
N THR A 8 10.21 -12.04 -1.87
CA THR A 8 11.26 -13.07 -1.80
C THR A 8 10.70 -14.49 -1.62
N PHE A 9 9.64 -14.65 -0.82
CA PHE A 9 9.11 -15.98 -0.46
C PHE A 9 7.79 -16.33 -1.19
N ALA A 10 7.40 -15.56 -2.20
CA ALA A 10 6.10 -15.70 -2.87
C ALA A 10 5.90 -17.07 -3.53
N GLU A 11 6.98 -17.75 -3.95
CA GLU A 11 6.92 -19.08 -4.56
C GLU A 11 6.46 -20.18 -3.59
N TYR A 12 6.58 -19.96 -2.28
CA TYR A 12 6.22 -20.93 -1.24
C TYR A 12 4.82 -20.73 -0.68
N HIS A 13 4.03 -19.83 -1.26
CA HIS A 13 2.70 -19.50 -0.78
C HIS A 13 1.63 -19.80 -1.82
N GLU A 14 0.47 -20.27 -1.35
CA GLU A 14 -0.73 -20.36 -2.18
C GLU A 14 -1.14 -18.98 -2.68
N ARG A 15 -1.67 -18.94 -3.91
CA ARG A 15 -2.12 -17.72 -4.56
C ARG A 15 -3.63 -17.75 -4.77
N VAL A 16 -4.25 -16.60 -4.59
CA VAL A 16 -5.68 -16.35 -4.83
C VAL A 16 -5.82 -15.51 -6.08
N SER A 17 -6.82 -15.80 -6.91
CA SER A 17 -7.00 -15.04 -8.15
C SER A 17 -7.29 -13.56 -7.84
N LEU A 18 -6.83 -12.67 -8.71
CA LEU A 18 -7.09 -11.23 -8.58
C LEU A 18 -8.59 -10.93 -8.47
N LYS A 19 -9.42 -11.66 -9.23
CA LYS A 19 -10.88 -11.49 -9.21
C LYS A 19 -11.47 -11.83 -7.84
N GLU A 20 -11.10 -12.96 -7.27
CA GLU A 20 -11.55 -13.38 -5.93
C GLU A 20 -11.09 -12.38 -4.87
N LEU A 21 -9.82 -11.99 -4.90
CA LEU A 21 -9.24 -11.02 -3.98
C LEU A 21 -9.98 -9.67 -4.02
N LEU A 22 -10.27 -9.14 -5.22
CA LEU A 22 -11.01 -7.88 -5.35
C LEU A 22 -12.48 -8.02 -4.94
N CYS A 23 -13.07 -9.20 -5.07
CA CYS A 23 -14.43 -9.51 -4.59
C CYS A 23 -14.47 -9.49 -3.06
N ASP A 24 -13.57 -10.24 -2.42
CA ASP A 24 -13.47 -10.41 -0.97
C ASP A 24 -13.23 -9.06 -0.27
N TYR A 25 -12.45 -8.18 -0.87
CA TYR A 25 -12.10 -6.86 -0.33
C TYR A 25 -12.81 -5.68 -1.00
N SER A 26 -13.89 -5.92 -1.74
CA SER A 26 -14.56 -4.93 -2.60
C SER A 26 -14.90 -3.59 -1.94
N SER A 27 -15.27 -3.62 -0.66
CA SER A 27 -15.64 -2.44 0.15
C SER A 27 -15.05 -2.46 1.57
N MET A 28 -13.91 -3.14 1.76
CA MET A 28 -13.29 -3.26 3.08
C MET A 28 -12.13 -2.26 3.25
N PRO A 29 -12.18 -1.39 4.27
CA PRO A 29 -11.02 -0.63 4.76
C PRO A 29 -9.77 -1.49 4.96
N CYS A 30 -8.59 -0.87 4.82
CA CYS A 30 -7.33 -1.54 5.15
C CYS A 30 -7.15 -1.64 6.67
N ALA A 31 -7.65 -2.72 7.28
CA ALA A 31 -7.56 -2.98 8.72
C ALA A 31 -6.12 -2.99 9.27
N GLU A 32 -5.13 -3.28 8.43
CA GLU A 32 -3.71 -3.26 8.80
C GLU A 32 -3.24 -1.89 9.27
N LEU A 33 -3.82 -0.81 8.71
CA LEU A 33 -3.49 0.56 9.09
C LEU A 33 -4.06 0.96 10.46
N LEU A 34 -5.03 0.20 10.99
CA LEU A 34 -5.58 0.42 12.34
C LEU A 34 -4.71 -0.20 13.45
N ASN A 35 -3.70 -1.00 13.09
CA ASN A 35 -2.86 -1.62 14.09
C ASN A 35 -1.89 -0.60 14.69
N VAL A 36 -1.97 -0.39 16.01
CA VAL A 36 -1.10 0.51 16.78
C VAL A 36 -0.19 -0.22 17.76
N SER A 37 -0.21 -1.56 17.76
CA SER A 37 0.52 -2.38 18.74
C SER A 37 2.04 -2.41 18.53
N HIS A 38 2.50 -2.15 17.31
CA HIS A 38 3.92 -2.10 16.95
C HIS A 38 4.10 -1.13 15.78
N PHE A 39 5.04 -0.20 15.86
CA PHE A 39 5.31 0.73 14.78
C PHE A 39 6.80 1.04 14.70
N HIS A 40 7.21 1.62 13.58
CA HIS A 40 8.57 2.10 13.38
C HIS A 40 8.54 3.60 13.06
N VAL A 41 9.61 4.29 13.43
CA VAL A 41 9.91 5.65 12.98
C VAL A 41 11.30 5.59 12.33
N ASP A 42 11.42 6.14 11.13
CA ASP A 42 12.71 6.17 10.42
C ASP A 42 13.59 7.36 10.85
N CYS A 43 14.82 7.41 10.33
CA CYS A 43 15.77 8.49 10.62
C CYS A 43 15.36 9.86 10.02
N HIS A 44 14.29 9.92 9.23
CA HIS A 44 13.75 11.13 8.64
C HIS A 44 12.46 11.60 9.33
N SER A 45 12.15 11.05 10.51
CA SER A 45 10.95 11.36 11.27
C SER A 45 9.65 10.99 10.54
N ASN A 46 9.66 9.90 9.77
CA ASN A 46 8.44 9.30 9.24
C ASN A 46 8.01 8.13 10.11
N TYR A 47 6.75 8.16 10.55
CA TYR A 47 6.04 7.01 11.07
C TYR A 47 5.74 6.04 9.93
N ILE A 48 6.12 4.78 10.11
CA ILE A 48 5.85 3.69 9.17
C ILE A 48 4.73 2.84 9.77
N PRO A 49 3.53 2.81 9.15
CA PRO A 49 2.45 1.99 9.64
C PRO A 49 2.86 0.51 9.67
N PRO A 50 2.56 -0.23 10.74
CA PRO A 50 2.88 -1.66 10.82
C PRO A 50 2.39 -2.40 9.59
N HIS A 51 3.20 -3.34 9.13
CA HIS A 51 2.90 -4.22 8.00
C HIS A 51 2.77 -3.55 6.62
N CYS A 52 2.80 -2.22 6.54
CA CYS A 52 2.58 -1.44 5.32
C CYS A 52 3.83 -0.63 4.95
N THR A 53 5.01 -1.27 4.99
CA THR A 53 6.29 -0.63 4.64
C THR A 53 6.23 0.01 3.24
N GLY A 54 6.89 1.15 3.09
CA GLY A 54 6.79 2.04 1.93
C GLY A 54 5.64 3.05 2.05
N LEU A 55 4.77 2.91 3.05
CA LEU A 55 3.88 3.98 3.47
C LEU A 55 4.52 4.76 4.62
N SER A 56 4.28 6.06 4.65
CA SER A 56 4.85 6.99 5.63
C SER A 56 3.86 8.07 6.04
N ILE A 57 3.93 8.49 7.30
CA ILE A 57 3.26 9.68 7.82
C ILE A 57 4.33 10.50 8.53
N ALA A 58 4.44 11.81 8.29
CA ALA A 58 5.37 12.62 9.06
C ALA A 58 4.96 12.57 10.54
N VAL A 59 5.91 12.33 11.45
CA VAL A 59 5.60 12.21 12.89
C VAL A 59 4.87 13.46 13.42
N HIS A 60 5.18 14.63 12.87
CA HIS A 60 4.54 15.91 13.23
C HIS A 60 3.06 16.03 12.79
N ASP A 61 2.58 15.13 11.94
CA ASP A 61 1.19 15.10 11.46
C ASP A 61 0.36 14.01 12.17
N LEU A 62 0.93 13.26 13.12
CA LEU A 62 0.21 12.21 13.86
C LEU A 62 -0.78 12.73 14.90
N ASP A 63 -0.68 14.01 15.29
CA ASP A 63 -1.51 14.64 16.32
C ASP A 63 -2.81 15.24 15.77
N ARG A 64 -3.05 15.08 14.47
CA ARG A 64 -4.17 15.68 13.73
C ARG A 64 -4.74 14.71 12.71
N GLU A 65 -5.89 15.07 12.16
CA GLU A 65 -6.46 14.35 11.03
C GLU A 65 -5.58 14.52 9.78
N LEU A 66 -5.31 13.41 9.08
CA LEU A 66 -4.48 13.43 7.88
C LEU A 66 -5.26 14.02 6.70
N SER A 67 -4.70 15.04 6.07
CA SER A 67 -5.26 15.60 4.84
C SER A 67 -5.13 14.60 3.68
N PRO A 68 -6.22 14.28 2.95
CA PRO A 68 -6.15 13.48 1.73
C PRO A 68 -5.34 14.15 0.61
N GLU A 69 -5.09 15.45 0.67
CA GLU A 69 -4.23 16.16 -0.28
C GLU A 69 -2.75 15.86 -0.03
N ASP A 70 -2.36 15.76 1.24
CA ASP A 70 -0.99 15.47 1.67
C ASP A 70 -0.68 13.96 1.64
N TYR A 71 -1.67 13.14 2.03
CA TYR A 71 -1.57 11.69 2.22
C TYR A 71 -2.64 10.92 1.39
N PRO A 72 -2.68 11.08 0.06
CA PRO A 72 -3.77 10.59 -0.80
C PRO A 72 -3.94 9.05 -0.84
N PHE A 73 -2.87 8.29 -0.72
CA PHE A 73 -2.87 6.83 -0.78
C PHE A 73 -3.14 6.19 0.58
N ILE A 74 -2.55 6.70 1.67
CA ILE A 74 -2.85 6.22 3.02
C ILE A 74 -4.32 6.46 3.35
N THR A 75 -4.84 7.67 3.10
CA THR A 75 -6.26 7.98 3.36
C THR A 75 -7.19 7.13 2.50
N LEU A 76 -6.88 6.96 1.21
CA LEU A 76 -7.65 6.07 0.32
C LEU A 76 -7.67 4.62 0.81
N LEU A 77 -6.52 4.07 1.20
CA LEU A 77 -6.42 2.72 1.72
C LEU A 77 -7.14 2.57 3.06
N TYR A 78 -7.01 3.56 3.93
CA TYR A 78 -7.67 3.60 5.23
C TYR A 78 -9.19 3.59 5.08
N GLU A 79 -9.75 4.43 4.20
CA GLU A 79 -11.20 4.58 4.05
C GLU A 79 -11.83 3.48 3.18
N LYS A 80 -11.17 3.12 2.07
CA LYS A 80 -11.78 2.35 0.97
C LYS A 80 -11.01 1.10 0.57
N GLY A 81 -9.83 0.89 1.13
CA GLY A 81 -9.03 -0.32 0.98
C GLY A 81 -8.47 -0.59 -0.41
N ILE A 82 -8.04 -1.84 -0.61
CA ILE A 82 -7.27 -2.26 -1.77
C ILE A 82 -8.06 -2.15 -3.08
N SER A 83 -9.36 -2.45 -3.07
CA SER A 83 -10.18 -2.39 -4.29
C SER A 83 -10.33 -0.95 -4.79
N ALA A 84 -10.30 0.05 -3.91
CA ALA A 84 -10.30 1.45 -4.31
C ALA A 84 -8.94 1.89 -4.86
N LEU A 85 -7.83 1.46 -4.24
CA LEU A 85 -6.48 1.69 -4.76
C LEU A 85 -6.32 1.07 -6.16
N TYR A 86 -6.79 -0.15 -6.36
CA TYR A 86 -6.78 -0.83 -7.66
C TYR A 86 -7.54 -0.03 -8.72
N ARG A 87 -8.79 0.37 -8.44
CA ARG A 87 -9.59 1.18 -9.38
C ARG A 87 -8.93 2.52 -9.70
N LEU A 88 -8.34 3.19 -8.70
CA LEU A 88 -7.60 4.43 -8.91
C LEU A 88 -6.40 4.21 -9.83
N ALA A 89 -5.59 3.16 -9.58
CA ALA A 89 -4.43 2.84 -10.39
C ALA A 89 -4.80 2.50 -11.84
N VAL A 90 -5.84 1.70 -12.06
CA VAL A 90 -6.32 1.35 -13.41
C VAL A 90 -6.85 2.59 -14.13
N ASN A 91 -7.81 3.29 -13.52
CA ASN A 91 -8.56 4.34 -14.22
C ASN A 91 -7.76 5.63 -14.41
N LYS A 92 -6.93 6.01 -13.42
CA LYS A 92 -6.19 7.29 -13.45
C LYS A 92 -4.77 7.12 -13.99
N TYR A 93 -4.14 5.98 -13.74
CA TYR A 93 -2.73 5.76 -14.06
C TYR A 93 -2.50 4.71 -15.15
N GLY A 94 -3.53 3.99 -15.60
CA GLY A 94 -3.39 2.93 -16.60
C GLY A 94 -2.59 1.73 -16.08
N TYR A 95 -2.76 1.39 -14.81
CA TYR A 95 -2.17 0.19 -14.21
C TYR A 95 -2.73 -1.07 -14.87
N ALA A 96 -1.84 -2.01 -15.17
CA ALA A 96 -2.15 -3.36 -15.60
C ALA A 96 -1.45 -4.33 -14.63
N PRO A 97 -2.19 -5.26 -14.00
CA PRO A 97 -1.61 -6.28 -13.12
C PRO A 97 -0.52 -7.10 -13.80
N GLU A 98 0.60 -7.33 -13.11
CA GLU A 98 1.65 -8.23 -13.60
C GLU A 98 1.22 -9.70 -13.51
N TYR A 99 0.48 -10.03 -12.44
CA TYR A 99 -0.02 -11.37 -12.16
C TYR A 99 -1.55 -11.46 -12.22
N ASP A 100 -2.05 -12.64 -12.58
CA ASP A 100 -3.46 -13.02 -12.50
C ASP A 100 -3.87 -13.50 -11.09
N ALA A 101 -2.90 -13.86 -10.26
CA ALA A 101 -3.09 -14.32 -8.89
C ALA A 101 -1.98 -13.82 -7.94
N TYR A 102 -2.38 -13.55 -6.69
CA TYR A 102 -1.54 -12.95 -5.64
C TYR A 102 -1.61 -13.78 -4.37
N VAL A 103 -0.54 -13.83 -3.60
CA VAL A 103 -0.49 -14.42 -2.27
C VAL A 103 -1.42 -13.70 -1.30
N SER A 104 -1.55 -12.37 -1.44
CA SER A 104 -2.46 -11.59 -0.60
C SER A 104 -2.78 -10.23 -1.19
N LYS A 105 -3.80 -9.55 -0.66
CA LYS A 105 -4.09 -8.14 -0.98
C LYS A 105 -2.91 -7.19 -0.73
N CYS A 106 -2.01 -7.54 0.20
CA CYS A 106 -0.84 -6.72 0.49
C CYS A 106 0.24 -6.83 -0.58
N GLU A 107 0.31 -7.95 -1.31
CA GLU A 107 1.18 -8.09 -2.49
C GLU A 107 0.70 -7.16 -3.59
N LEU A 108 -0.58 -7.27 -3.97
CA LEU A 108 -1.22 -6.36 -4.93
C LEU A 108 -1.06 -4.89 -4.53
N CYS A 109 -1.27 -4.56 -3.25
CA CYS A 109 -1.07 -3.21 -2.73
C CYS A 109 0.37 -2.72 -2.92
N THR A 110 1.35 -3.61 -2.77
CA THR A 110 2.76 -3.26 -2.93
C THR A 110 3.11 -3.09 -4.41
N GLU A 111 2.64 -3.99 -5.28
CA GLU A 111 2.82 -3.88 -6.73
C GLU A 111 2.22 -2.57 -7.28
N ILE A 112 1.00 -2.22 -6.89
CA ILE A 112 0.37 -0.97 -7.33
C ILE A 112 1.21 0.25 -6.90
N ARG A 113 1.73 0.25 -5.66
CA ARG A 113 2.57 1.35 -5.17
C ARG A 113 3.93 1.39 -5.90
N GLU A 114 4.55 0.24 -6.16
CA GLU A 114 5.76 0.13 -7.00
C GLU A 114 5.50 0.73 -8.39
N PHE A 115 4.38 0.39 -9.04
CA PHE A 115 3.98 0.96 -10.32
C PHE A 115 3.79 2.48 -10.27
N LEU A 116 3.11 2.99 -9.25
CA LEU A 116 2.87 4.44 -9.09
C LEU A 116 4.19 5.20 -8.94
N VAL A 117 5.11 4.69 -8.12
CA VAL A 117 6.40 5.35 -7.85
C VAL A 117 7.37 5.19 -9.01
N ASN A 118 7.59 3.97 -9.49
CA ASN A 118 8.65 3.67 -10.46
C ASN A 118 8.23 3.97 -11.90
N THR A 119 7.00 3.61 -12.27
CA THR A 119 6.52 3.73 -13.66
C THR A 119 5.85 5.08 -13.91
N LYS A 120 5.11 5.60 -12.93
CA LYS A 120 4.36 6.87 -13.08
C LYS A 120 5.05 8.08 -12.45
N GLY A 121 6.16 7.87 -11.75
CA GLY A 121 6.91 8.96 -11.13
C GLY A 121 6.14 9.68 -10.03
N VAL A 122 5.13 9.05 -9.43
CA VAL A 122 4.35 9.65 -8.35
C VAL A 122 5.26 9.85 -7.13
N ARG A 123 5.24 11.05 -6.57
CA ARG A 123 5.98 11.43 -5.37
C ARG A 123 5.02 12.12 -4.40
N THR A 124 4.67 11.44 -3.34
CA THR A 124 3.77 11.93 -2.29
C THR A 124 4.36 11.60 -0.92
N LYS A 125 3.92 12.32 0.12
CA LYS A 125 4.44 12.14 1.49
C LYS A 125 4.17 10.74 2.05
N ASP A 126 3.11 10.08 1.57
CA ASP A 126 2.72 8.73 1.97
C ASP A 126 3.30 7.59 1.14
N LEU A 127 4.03 7.86 0.05
CA LEU A 127 4.77 6.84 -0.70
C LEU A 127 6.27 7.05 -0.49
N ALA A 128 6.71 6.96 0.76
CA ALA A 128 8.09 7.16 1.15
C ALA A 128 8.57 6.08 2.14
N PRO A 129 9.90 5.85 2.23
CA PRO A 129 10.95 6.41 1.37
C PRO A 129 10.87 5.85 -0.07
N VAL A 130 11.30 6.62 -1.07
CA VAL A 130 11.25 6.19 -2.49
C VAL A 130 12.14 4.98 -2.75
N GLU A 131 13.22 4.86 -1.98
CA GLU A 131 14.17 3.75 -1.96
C GLU A 131 13.54 2.43 -1.49
N PHE A 132 12.34 2.47 -0.88
CA PHE A 132 11.61 1.24 -0.62
C PHE A 132 11.23 0.51 -1.93
N TYR A 133 10.96 1.29 -2.98
CA TYR A 133 10.43 0.84 -4.26
C TYR A 133 11.49 0.58 -5.33
N MET A 134 12.74 1.00 -5.09
CA MET A 134 13.87 0.80 -6.03
C MET A 134 14.36 -0.65 -6.07
#